data_AF-A0A350F1T2-F1
#
_entry.id   AF-A0A350F1T2-F1
#
_cell.length_a   1.000
_cell.length_b   1.000
_cell.length_c   1.000
_cell.angle_alpha   90.00
_cell.angle_beta   90.00
_cell.angle_gamma   90.00
#
_symmetry.space_group_name_H-M   'P 1'
#
loop_
_entity.id
_entity.type
_entity.pdbx_description
1 polymer ?
#
loop_
_entity_poly.entity_id
_entity_poly.type
_entity_poly.pdbx_seq_one_letter_code
_entity_poly.pdbx_strand_id
1 'polypeptide(L)'
;MKKIPPLRSILLAACLVLQLGPYCSRSASAPGDVDLSFDAGSGVNGPVTTFVQQPDGRMIIGGSFTTVRGLARRGIARLNADGSGDSSF
;
A
#
# COMPACT_ATOMS: atom_id res chain seq x y z
N MET A 1 -27.54 53.07 -1.68
CA MET A 1 -28.37 51.84 -1.76
C MET A 1 -27.45 50.67 -2.08
N LYS A 2 -27.14 49.81 -1.09
CA LYS A 2 -26.23 48.66 -1.25
C LYS A 2 -26.98 47.55 -2.00
N LYS A 3 -26.56 47.23 -3.24
CA LYS A 3 -27.15 46.14 -4.04
C LYS A 3 -26.82 44.80 -3.36
N ILE A 4 -27.84 44.15 -2.79
CA ILE A 4 -27.74 42.79 -2.25
C ILE A 4 -27.80 41.82 -3.45
N PRO A 5 -26.80 40.95 -3.66
CA PRO A 5 -26.78 40.05 -4.80
C PRO A 5 -27.89 38.97 -4.69
N PRO A 6 -28.45 38.49 -5.81
CA PRO A 6 -29.56 37.54 -5.81
C PRO A 6 -29.13 36.16 -5.28
N LEU A 7 -29.97 35.54 -4.45
CA LEU A 7 -29.72 34.26 -3.74
C LEU A 7 -29.22 33.10 -4.64
N ARG A 8 -29.53 33.12 -5.94
CA ARG A 8 -29.06 32.11 -6.90
C ARG A 8 -27.54 32.18 -7.18
N SER A 9 -26.94 33.37 -7.03
CA SER A 9 -25.49 33.57 -7.22
C SER A 9 -24.68 33.09 -6.02
N ILE A 10 -25.24 33.19 -4.81
CA ILE A 10 -24.61 32.71 -3.57
C ILE A 10 -24.65 31.17 -3.52
N LEU A 11 -25.72 30.54 -4.03
CA LEU A 11 -25.82 29.08 -4.08
C LEU A 11 -24.84 28.45 -5.09
N LEU A 12 -24.62 29.08 -6.26
CA LEU A 12 -23.61 28.62 -7.22
C LEU A 12 -22.18 28.86 -6.72
N ALA A 13 -21.92 29.98 -6.04
CA ALA A 13 -20.61 30.26 -5.45
C ALA A 13 -20.27 29.29 -4.30
N ALA A 14 -21.25 28.91 -3.46
CA ALA A 14 -21.05 27.91 -2.41
C ALA A 14 -20.78 26.50 -2.97
N CYS A 15 -21.33 26.18 -4.14
CA CYS A 15 -21.07 24.90 -4.82
C CYS A 15 -19.67 24.85 -5.46
N LEU A 16 -19.16 25.99 -5.95
CA LEU A 16 -17.85 26.06 -6.63
C LEU A 16 -16.65 25.95 -5.67
N VAL A 17 -16.84 26.27 -4.37
CA VAL A 17 -15.78 26.09 -3.36
C VAL A 17 -15.73 24.66 -2.82
N LEU A 18 -16.79 23.86 -3.04
CA LEU A 18 -16.85 22.44 -2.62
C LEU A 18 -16.49 21.45 -3.75
N GLN A 19 -16.22 21.92 -4.97
CA GLN A 19 -15.84 21.07 -6.11
C GLN A 19 -14.39 21.24 -6.60
N LEU A 20 -13.54 21.94 -5.85
CA LEU A 20 -12.09 21.84 -6.02
C LEU A 20 -11.55 20.74 -5.11
N GLY A 21 -11.93 19.50 -5.44
CA GLY A 21 -11.34 18.32 -4.86
C GLY A 21 -9.95 18.01 -5.47
N PRO A 22 -9.18 17.11 -4.86
CA PRO A 22 -9.45 16.45 -3.59
C PRO A 22 -8.52 17.01 -2.49
N TYR A 23 -8.87 16.73 -1.25
CA TYR A 23 -7.90 16.19 -0.30
C TYR A 23 -6.81 15.45 -1.09
N CYS A 24 -5.62 16.03 -1.22
CA CYS A 24 -4.50 15.30 -1.81
C CYS A 24 -4.01 14.28 -0.77
N SER A 25 -4.89 13.40 -0.31
CA SER A 25 -4.55 12.17 0.37
C SER A 25 -4.12 11.16 -0.69
N ARG A 26 -3.27 11.57 -1.63
CA ARG A 26 -2.55 10.65 -2.48
C ARG A 26 -1.21 10.39 -1.82
N SER A 27 -1.23 9.68 -0.70
CA SER A 27 -0.13 8.78 -0.37
C SER A 27 -0.23 7.55 -1.28
N ALA A 28 -0.20 7.76 -2.59
CA ALA A 28 0.29 6.70 -3.45
C ALA A 28 1.80 6.79 -3.30
N SER A 29 2.39 5.80 -2.63
CA SER A 29 3.85 5.64 -2.51
C SER A 29 4.49 6.06 -3.83
N ALA A 30 5.22 7.19 -3.81
CA ALA A 30 5.97 7.60 -4.97
C ALA A 30 7.10 6.56 -5.17
N PRO A 31 7.59 6.35 -6.39
CA PRO A 31 8.78 5.54 -6.57
C PRO A 31 9.92 6.09 -5.71
N GLY A 32 10.39 5.28 -4.75
CA GLY A 32 11.40 5.68 -3.76
C GLY A 32 10.85 5.91 -2.35
N ASP A 33 9.53 6.01 -2.16
CA ASP A 33 8.92 6.03 -0.84
C ASP A 33 8.93 4.63 -0.21
N VAL A 34 8.92 4.60 1.13
CA VAL A 34 8.72 3.35 1.88
C VAL A 34 7.30 2.84 1.62
N ASP A 35 7.20 1.56 1.26
CA ASP A 35 5.91 0.86 1.18
C ASP A 35 5.41 0.50 2.58
N LEU A 36 4.49 1.31 3.11
CA LEU A 36 3.86 1.07 4.41
C LEU A 36 2.76 0.00 4.38
N SER A 37 2.35 -0.47 3.20
CA SER A 37 1.39 -1.56 3.06
C SER A 37 2.05 -2.95 3.18
N PHE A 38 3.38 -3.00 3.13
CA PHE A 38 4.15 -4.21 3.29
C PHE A 38 4.32 -4.58 4.79
N ASP A 39 3.60 -5.59 5.25
CA ASP A 39 3.68 -6.16 6.60
C ASP A 39 4.19 -7.61 6.58
N ALA A 40 5.48 -7.78 6.83
CA ALA A 40 6.10 -9.09 6.99
C ALA A 40 5.74 -9.77 8.34
N GLY A 41 5.05 -9.10 9.27
CA GLY A 41 4.78 -9.60 10.63
C GLY A 41 6.05 -10.00 11.37
N SER A 42 6.08 -11.23 11.91
CA SER A 42 7.28 -11.80 12.53
C SER A 42 8.40 -12.17 11.53
N GLY A 43 8.17 -11.97 10.23
CA GLY A 43 9.17 -12.13 9.19
C GLY A 43 9.69 -13.55 9.05
N VAL A 44 10.99 -13.65 8.78
CA VAL A 44 11.74 -14.89 8.53
C VAL A 44 12.70 -15.10 9.69
N ASN A 45 12.82 -16.34 10.18
CA ASN A 45 13.66 -16.64 11.34
C ASN A 45 15.14 -16.92 11.02
N GLY A 46 15.55 -16.66 9.78
CA GLY A 46 16.91 -16.89 9.30
C GLY A 46 17.22 -16.01 8.09
N PRO A 47 18.48 -16.01 7.63
CA PRO A 47 18.91 -15.13 6.55
C PRO A 47 18.20 -15.49 5.24
N VAL A 48 17.68 -14.46 4.57
CA VAL A 48 17.26 -14.52 3.17
C VAL A 48 18.44 -14.07 2.31
N THR A 49 18.93 -14.95 1.46
CA THR A 49 20.10 -14.70 0.61
C THR A 49 19.71 -14.34 -0.82
N THR A 50 18.46 -14.61 -1.22
CA THR A 50 17.96 -14.30 -2.55
C THR A 50 16.46 -13.99 -2.51
N PHE A 51 16.01 -13.13 -3.42
CA PHE A 51 14.60 -12.88 -3.65
C PHE A 51 14.34 -12.54 -5.12
N VAL A 52 13.12 -12.78 -5.58
CA VAL A 52 12.64 -12.39 -6.92
C VAL A 52 11.19 -11.95 -6.84
N GLN A 53 10.88 -10.81 -7.45
CA GLN A 53 9.51 -10.33 -7.59
C GLN A 53 8.87 -10.99 -8.83
N GLN A 54 7.63 -11.46 -8.66
CA GLN A 54 6.82 -12.03 -9.71
C GLN A 54 5.98 -10.94 -10.41
N PRO A 55 5.51 -11.16 -11.65
CA PRO A 55 4.72 -10.16 -12.39
C PRO A 55 3.40 -9.74 -11.72
N ASP A 56 2.89 -10.57 -10.79
CA ASP A 56 1.66 -10.30 -10.03
C ASP A 56 1.93 -9.55 -8.71
N GLY A 57 3.16 -9.10 -8.48
CA GLY A 57 3.57 -8.38 -7.27
C GLY A 57 3.94 -9.28 -6.09
N ARG A 58 3.76 -10.61 -6.19
CA ARG A 58 4.25 -11.56 -5.18
C ARG A 58 5.77 -11.65 -5.21
N MET A 59 6.35 -12.19 -4.15
CA MET A 59 7.80 -12.38 -4.06
C MET A 59 8.16 -13.79 -3.64
N ILE A 60 9.13 -14.38 -4.31
CA ILE A 60 9.75 -15.63 -3.86
C ILE A 60 11.02 -15.26 -3.11
N ILE A 61 11.18 -15.81 -1.91
CA ILE A 61 12.36 -15.64 -1.06
C ILE A 61 13.09 -16.98 -0.91
N GLY A 62 14.42 -16.93 -0.85
CA GLY A 62 15.28 -18.09 -0.64
C GLY A 62 16.41 -17.80 0.35
N GLY A 63 16.79 -18.80 1.16
CA GLY A 63 17.88 -18.65 2.12
C GLY A 63 17.98 -19.78 3.14
N SER A 64 18.48 -19.46 4.34
CA SER A 64 18.66 -20.41 5.44
C SER A 64 17.69 -20.12 6.59
N PHE A 65 16.39 -20.09 6.28
CA PHE A 65 15.31 -19.97 7.27
C PHE A 65 14.51 -21.28 7.37
N THR A 66 13.84 -21.47 8.49
CA THR A 66 12.97 -22.63 8.75
C THR A 66 11.52 -22.26 9.01
N THR A 67 11.24 -20.98 9.26
CA THR A 67 9.89 -20.45 9.40
C THR A 67 9.72 -19.10 8.72
N VAL A 68 8.48 -18.84 8.27
CA VAL A 68 8.01 -17.57 7.71
C VAL A 68 6.70 -17.22 8.40
N ARG A 69 6.63 -16.08 9.09
CA ARG A 69 5.50 -15.66 9.93
C ARG A 69 5.07 -16.73 10.95
N GLY A 70 6.03 -17.49 11.49
CA GLY A 70 5.78 -18.60 12.41
C GLY A 70 5.31 -19.90 11.77
N LEU A 71 5.04 -19.94 10.46
CA LEU A 71 4.70 -21.15 9.73
C LEU A 71 5.96 -21.88 9.26
N ALA A 72 5.99 -23.20 9.37
CA ALA A 72 7.13 -24.01 8.93
C ALA A 72 7.29 -23.95 7.40
N ARG A 73 8.34 -23.26 6.94
CA ARG A 73 8.72 -23.14 5.53
C ARG A 73 10.25 -23.10 5.48
N ARG A 74 10.85 -24.11 4.84
CA ARG A 74 12.31 -24.32 4.90
C ARG A 74 12.96 -23.87 3.60
N GLY A 75 13.81 -22.86 3.71
CA GLY A 75 14.72 -22.42 2.66
C GLY A 75 14.10 -21.71 1.46
N ILE A 76 12.83 -21.98 1.11
CA ILE A 76 12.10 -21.30 0.03
C ILE A 76 10.66 -21.03 0.50
N ALA A 77 10.16 -19.83 0.22
CA ALA A 77 8.78 -19.45 0.46
C ALA A 77 8.32 -18.36 -0.51
N ARG A 78 7.00 -18.25 -0.70
CA ARG A 78 6.38 -17.13 -1.42
C ARG A 78 5.64 -16.21 -0.44
N LEU A 79 5.83 -14.92 -0.64
CA LEU A 79 5.10 -13.84 0.01
C LEU A 79 4.14 -13.19 -0.99
N ASN A 80 2.99 -12.78 -0.51
CA ASN A 80 2.07 -11.90 -1.22
C ASN A 80 2.66 -10.48 -1.34
N ALA A 81 2.05 -9.63 -2.17
CA ALA A 81 2.51 -8.26 -2.38
C ALA A 81 2.50 -7.41 -1.09
N ASP A 82 1.63 -7.75 -0.15
CA ASP A 82 1.53 -7.12 1.18
C ASP A 82 2.52 -7.69 2.22
N GLY A 83 3.42 -8.60 1.83
CA GLY A 83 4.37 -9.24 2.73
C GLY A 83 3.80 -10.42 3.54
N SER A 84 2.51 -10.73 3.39
CA SER A 84 1.93 -11.92 4.01
C SER A 84 2.42 -13.22 3.37
N GLY A 85 2.48 -14.31 4.13
CA GLY A 85 2.95 -15.60 3.58
C GLY A 85 1.88 -16.29 2.74
N ASP A 86 2.20 -16.67 1.51
CA ASP A 86 1.26 -17.36 0.61
C ASP A 86 1.08 -18.83 1.05
N SER A 87 -0.10 -19.16 1.57
CA SER A 87 -0.43 -20.52 2.04
C SER A 87 -0.66 -21.53 0.92
N SER A 88 -0.80 -21.08 -0.32
CA SER A 88 -0.99 -21.95 -1.51
C SER A 88 0.33 -22.40 -2.16
N PHE A 89 1.46 -21.92 -1.63
CA PHE A 89 2.81 -22.27 -2.07
C PHE A 89 3.49 -23.18 -1.03
#